data_AF-A0A964ZG34-F1
#
_entry.id   AF-A0A964ZG34-F1
#
_cell.length_a   1.000
_cell.length_b   1.000
_cell.length_c   1.000
_cell.angle_alpha   90.00
_cell.angle_beta   90.00
_cell.angle_gamma   90.00
#
_symmetry.space_group_name_H-M   'P 1'
#
loop_
_entity.id
_entity.type
_entity.pdbx_description
1 polymer ?
#
loop_
_entity_poly.entity_id
_entity_poly.type
_entity_poly.pdbx_seq_one_letter_code
_entity_poly.pdbx_strand_id
1 'polypeptide(L)'
;MLSEFRSQRNLSNWLELDYHHRRRLLPGWSWWLLGGLLLGLVSLVGLYAASGDRAFQAGPVSRPHAMFNNDCSKCHTNNGSTFSRLWLGDSVGSVSDEACLKCHTGAIHNKHSGPVGHCVLCHKEHRGHDALVRQTDATCTRCHQDLKAVYPETKHANRVTAFDPRNHPPFPKLTDSGTIKFNHSAHLKPEEGLLTGRGPNGEKVTKKLSCSDCHVAEDDGRTMKPVTYEKHCQSCHPLGINLVEKCDDPERLKLATKFKQKYQPRLDHPHSGQSAAVVRASIRDSLTRFILDPAHAGFLGGESPPPRALADRSYHVPNKAVFEWVNTQMVDVERILFDGPGGCKYCHTVNSTTADGLPVVALPQIASRWWKGARFSHDPHRSMQCQECHPAQASTKTSDVLIPSQDLCVRCHRPSGGAGAGCTECHVFHDEALQRAGRAERDLQVDWLLKRGR
;
A
#
# COMPACT_ATOMS: atom_id res chain seq x y z
N MET A 1 -22.13 79.47 -14.71
CA MET A 1 -21.45 80.47 -13.86
C MET A 1 -20.07 79.97 -13.46
N LEU A 2 -19.08 80.01 -14.37
CA LEU A 2 -17.71 79.52 -14.13
C LEU A 2 -16.65 80.45 -14.75
N SER A 3 -16.85 81.79 -14.69
CA SER A 3 -15.85 82.72 -15.24
C SER A 3 -15.60 84.00 -14.43
N GLU A 4 -16.10 84.14 -13.20
CA GLU A 4 -15.95 85.40 -12.44
C GLU A 4 -14.75 85.45 -11.46
N PHE A 5 -13.93 84.40 -11.35
CA PHE A 5 -12.86 84.36 -10.35
C PHE A 5 -11.43 84.67 -10.84
N ARG A 6 -11.25 85.15 -12.08
CA ARG A 6 -9.90 85.54 -12.57
C ARG A 6 -9.92 86.88 -13.28
N SER A 7 -9.76 87.97 -12.51
CA SER A 7 -9.44 89.30 -13.04
C SER A 7 -7.93 89.58 -12.90
N GLN A 8 -7.35 90.32 -13.85
CA GLN A 8 -5.93 90.71 -13.81
C GLN A 8 -5.53 91.47 -12.53
N ARG A 9 -6.49 92.12 -11.85
CA ARG A 9 -6.23 92.88 -10.62
C ARG A 9 -6.07 92.01 -9.37
N ASN A 10 -6.50 90.74 -9.41
CA ASN A 10 -6.39 89.82 -8.27
C ASN A 10 -5.29 88.77 -8.46
N LEU A 11 -4.52 88.83 -9.55
CA LEU A 11 -3.49 87.84 -9.87
C LEU A 11 -2.33 87.86 -8.85
N SER A 12 -1.98 89.04 -8.32
CA SER A 12 -0.92 89.23 -7.33
C SER A 12 -1.24 88.70 -5.93
N ASN A 13 -2.52 88.50 -5.61
CA ASN A 13 -2.93 87.90 -4.33
C ASN A 13 -2.83 86.37 -4.33
N TRP A 14 -2.68 85.77 -5.52
CA TRP A 14 -2.61 84.31 -5.70
C TRP A 14 -1.26 83.80 -6.21
N LEU A 15 -0.42 84.68 -6.77
CA LEU A 15 0.98 84.37 -7.03
C LEU A 15 1.85 84.96 -5.93
N GLU A 16 2.47 84.09 -5.13
CA GLU A 16 3.55 84.50 -4.22
C GLU A 16 4.69 85.15 -5.03
N LEU A 17 5.02 86.41 -4.70
CA LEU A 17 6.06 87.22 -5.36
C LEU A 17 7.46 86.60 -5.26
N ASP A 18 7.65 85.59 -4.41
CA ASP A 18 8.92 84.91 -4.15
C ASP A 18 9.05 83.58 -4.91
N TYR A 19 8.12 83.28 -5.83
CA TYR A 19 8.11 82.03 -6.62
C TYR A 19 9.45 81.76 -7.32
N HIS A 20 10.17 82.80 -7.72
CA HIS A 20 11.48 82.72 -8.37
C HIS A 20 12.64 82.43 -7.40
N HIS A 21 12.46 82.69 -6.09
CA HIS A 21 13.47 82.46 -5.04
C HIS A 21 13.28 81.14 -4.29
N ARG A 22 12.08 80.54 -4.33
CA ARG A 22 11.87 79.20 -3.80
C ARG A 22 12.47 78.18 -4.76
N ARG A 23 13.68 77.68 -4.43
CA ARG A 23 14.16 76.41 -4.98
C ARG A 23 13.06 75.39 -4.72
N ARG A 24 12.34 74.96 -5.77
CA ARG A 24 11.37 73.86 -5.67
C ARG A 24 12.07 72.76 -4.87
N LEU A 25 11.43 72.16 -3.86
CA LEU A 25 12.01 71.04 -3.11
C LEU A 25 11.99 69.73 -3.94
N LEU A 26 11.39 69.78 -5.13
CA LEU A 26 11.25 68.67 -6.06
C LEU A 26 11.81 68.96 -7.49
N PRO A 27 13.04 69.47 -7.71
CA PRO A 27 13.63 69.55 -9.05
C PRO A 27 14.73 68.49 -9.23
N GLY A 28 14.97 67.63 -8.24
CA GLY A 28 16.08 66.69 -8.19
C GLY A 28 15.65 65.26 -7.89
N TRP A 29 14.59 65.04 -7.09
CA TRP A 29 14.14 63.67 -6.82
C TRP A 29 13.57 62.99 -8.07
N SER A 30 12.95 63.74 -8.99
CA SER A 30 12.57 63.21 -10.31
C SER A 30 13.79 62.75 -11.10
N TRP A 31 14.94 63.43 -11.02
CA TRP A 31 16.20 63.01 -11.63
C TRP A 31 16.87 61.86 -10.90
N TRP A 32 16.69 61.72 -9.58
CA TRP A 32 17.15 60.54 -8.83
C TRP A 32 16.24 59.33 -9.07
N LEU A 33 14.94 59.52 -9.26
CA LEU A 33 13.99 58.47 -9.64
C LEU A 33 14.21 58.05 -11.09
N LEU A 34 14.32 59.02 -12.03
CA LEU A 34 14.69 58.74 -13.42
C LEU A 34 16.09 58.12 -13.49
N GLY A 35 17.04 58.66 -12.74
CA GLY A 35 18.40 58.14 -12.63
C GLY A 35 18.42 56.72 -12.09
N GLY A 36 17.67 56.43 -11.03
CA GLY A 36 17.55 55.07 -10.47
C GLY A 36 16.82 54.10 -11.39
N LEU A 37 15.79 54.56 -12.11
CA LEU A 37 15.04 53.75 -13.08
C LEU A 37 15.90 53.47 -14.32
N LEU A 38 16.67 54.46 -14.78
CA LEU A 38 17.61 54.32 -15.88
C LEU A 38 18.82 53.46 -15.49
N LEU A 39 19.33 53.60 -14.26
CA LEU A 39 20.36 52.71 -13.72
C LEU A 39 19.84 51.28 -13.61
N GLY A 40 18.61 51.10 -13.11
CA GLY A 40 17.95 49.79 -13.07
C GLY A 40 17.77 49.18 -14.45
N LEU A 41 17.39 49.99 -15.45
CA LEU A 41 17.21 49.56 -16.83
C LEU A 41 18.55 49.22 -17.49
N VAL A 42 19.59 50.03 -17.28
CA VAL A 42 20.96 49.77 -17.74
C VAL A 42 21.54 48.53 -17.06
N SER A 43 21.29 48.32 -15.76
CA SER A 43 21.68 47.09 -15.06
C SER A 43 20.96 45.86 -15.61
N LEU A 44 19.68 45.97 -15.93
CA LEU A 44 18.90 44.88 -16.55
C LEU A 44 19.40 44.55 -17.95
N VAL A 45 19.68 45.57 -18.77
CA VAL A 45 20.27 45.41 -20.10
C VAL A 45 21.69 44.85 -20.02
N GLY A 46 22.50 45.29 -19.06
CA GLY A 46 23.84 44.76 -18.81
C GLY A 46 23.83 43.32 -18.34
N LEU A 47 22.90 42.95 -17.45
CA LEU A 47 22.66 41.57 -17.03
C LEU A 47 22.24 40.71 -18.22
N TYR A 48 21.29 41.15 -19.04
CA TYR A 48 20.87 40.45 -20.25
C TYR A 48 22.02 40.29 -21.26
N ALA A 49 22.80 41.32 -21.49
CA ALA A 49 23.95 41.27 -22.39
C ALA A 49 25.07 40.33 -21.88
N ALA A 50 25.30 40.27 -20.57
CA ALA A 50 26.37 39.45 -19.98
C ALA A 50 25.96 37.97 -19.80
N SER A 51 24.69 37.69 -19.52
CA SER A 51 24.19 36.35 -19.22
C SER A 51 23.36 35.72 -20.35
N GLY A 52 23.01 36.50 -21.38
CA GLY A 52 22.06 36.09 -22.41
C GLY A 52 20.72 35.69 -21.80
N ASP A 53 20.08 34.67 -22.37
CA ASP A 53 18.82 34.13 -21.84
C ASP A 53 19.00 33.37 -20.50
N ARG A 54 20.24 33.13 -20.04
CA ARG A 54 20.52 32.33 -18.82
C ARG A 54 20.08 33.01 -17.53
N ALA A 55 20.07 34.34 -17.45
CA ALA A 55 19.51 35.03 -16.28
C ALA A 55 18.00 34.80 -16.11
N PHE A 56 17.32 34.32 -17.14
CA PHE A 56 15.88 34.03 -17.15
C PHE A 56 15.59 32.52 -17.30
N GLN A 57 16.62 31.66 -17.26
CA GLN A 57 16.43 30.21 -17.32
C GLN A 57 15.87 29.70 -15.99
N ALA A 58 14.71 29.05 -16.07
CA ALA A 58 14.16 28.29 -14.95
C ALA A 58 15.07 27.09 -14.62
N GLY A 59 14.84 26.44 -13.47
CA GLY A 59 15.59 25.25 -13.06
C GLY A 59 15.54 24.11 -14.10
N PRO A 60 16.39 23.09 -13.99
CA PRO A 60 16.42 21.99 -14.95
C PRO A 60 15.06 21.30 -15.06
N VAL A 61 14.76 20.81 -16.25
CA VAL A 61 13.56 20.03 -16.52
C VAL A 61 13.65 18.62 -15.90
N SER A 62 12.52 17.96 -15.79
CA SER A 62 12.30 16.68 -15.17
C SER A 62 13.14 15.63 -15.86
N ARG A 63 13.50 14.58 -15.11
CA ARG A 63 14.38 13.53 -15.62
C ARG A 63 13.94 12.94 -16.98
N PRO A 64 12.64 12.69 -17.24
CA PRO A 64 12.19 12.22 -18.56
C PRO A 64 12.40 13.22 -19.71
N HIS A 65 12.45 14.52 -19.43
CA HIS A 65 12.64 15.58 -20.42
C HIS A 65 14.05 16.19 -20.39
N ALA A 66 14.97 15.68 -19.58
CA ALA A 66 16.30 16.25 -19.37
C ALA A 66 17.12 16.47 -20.66
N MET A 67 16.84 15.71 -21.72
CA MET A 67 17.42 15.91 -23.06
C MET A 67 17.11 17.28 -23.68
N PHE A 68 16.05 17.96 -23.21
CA PHE A 68 15.62 19.28 -23.68
C PHE A 68 16.13 20.44 -22.81
N ASN A 69 16.94 20.17 -21.78
CA ASN A 69 17.46 21.21 -20.87
C ASN A 69 18.16 22.37 -21.59
N ASN A 70 18.78 22.10 -22.75
CA ASN A 70 19.50 23.10 -23.53
C ASN A 70 18.73 23.58 -24.77
N ASP A 71 17.49 23.12 -24.98
CA ASP A 71 16.68 23.43 -26.15
C ASP A 71 15.26 23.82 -25.75
N CYS A 72 15.14 25.00 -25.14
CA CYS A 72 13.88 25.55 -24.62
C CYS A 72 12.81 25.70 -25.72
N SER A 73 13.24 25.87 -26.97
CA SER A 73 12.37 26.08 -28.14
C SER A 73 11.43 24.90 -28.41
N LYS A 74 11.78 23.70 -27.90
CA LYS A 74 10.93 22.50 -28.01
C LYS A 74 9.60 22.64 -27.29
N CYS A 75 9.55 23.40 -26.20
CA CYS A 75 8.35 23.62 -25.40
C CYS A 75 7.86 25.07 -25.49
N HIS A 76 8.75 26.06 -25.47
CA HIS A 76 8.39 27.48 -25.51
C HIS A 76 8.35 28.02 -26.93
N THR A 77 7.25 27.77 -27.64
CA THR A 77 7.08 28.20 -29.04
C THR A 77 6.48 29.61 -29.20
N ASN A 78 5.89 30.17 -28.13
CA ASN A 78 5.18 31.45 -28.19
C ASN A 78 5.99 32.53 -27.43
N ASN A 79 6.43 33.55 -28.16
CA ASN A 79 7.15 34.70 -27.58
C ASN A 79 6.27 35.42 -26.55
N GLY A 80 6.78 35.63 -25.34
CA GLY A 80 6.10 36.39 -24.29
C GLY A 80 5.06 35.62 -23.44
N SER A 81 4.86 34.33 -23.67
CA SER A 81 3.99 33.47 -22.85
C SER A 81 4.39 33.47 -21.36
N THR A 82 5.69 33.40 -21.08
CA THR A 82 6.26 33.52 -19.72
C THR A 82 5.95 34.89 -19.08
N PHE A 83 5.97 35.96 -19.86
CA PHE A 83 5.68 37.32 -19.37
C PHE A 83 4.19 37.55 -19.12
N SER A 84 3.34 36.90 -19.92
CA SER A 84 1.87 36.96 -19.77
C SER A 84 1.40 36.40 -18.42
N ARG A 85 2.09 35.37 -17.90
CA ARG A 85 1.82 34.79 -16.59
C ARG A 85 2.04 35.77 -15.43
N LEU A 86 2.95 36.74 -15.56
CA LEU A 86 3.22 37.74 -14.53
C LEU A 86 2.01 38.65 -14.27
N TRP A 87 1.19 38.89 -15.30
CA TRP A 87 0.04 39.80 -15.25
C TRP A 87 -1.31 39.06 -15.20
N LEU A 88 -1.41 37.88 -15.81
CA LEU A 88 -2.66 37.14 -15.98
C LEU A 88 -2.79 35.91 -15.06
N GLY A 89 -1.78 35.63 -14.24
CA GLY A 89 -1.80 34.56 -13.25
C GLY A 89 -1.80 33.14 -13.83
N ASP A 90 -2.17 32.16 -13.01
CA ASP A 90 -2.10 30.72 -13.32
C ASP A 90 -3.09 30.24 -14.38
N SER A 91 -4.03 31.09 -14.81
CA SER A 91 -4.97 30.80 -15.90
C SER A 91 -4.33 30.75 -17.29
N VAL A 92 -3.09 31.23 -17.44
CA VAL A 92 -2.33 31.17 -18.69
C VAL A 92 -1.14 30.22 -18.53
N GLY A 93 -1.09 29.17 -19.35
CA GLY A 93 0.05 28.24 -19.38
C GLY A 93 1.31 28.93 -19.87
N SER A 94 2.45 28.69 -19.20
CA SER A 94 3.77 29.15 -19.66
C SER A 94 4.20 28.48 -20.97
N VAL A 95 3.56 27.36 -21.31
CA VAL A 95 3.69 26.55 -22.52
C VAL A 95 2.29 26.14 -22.95
N SER A 96 2.03 26.04 -24.26
CA SER A 96 0.76 25.55 -24.79
C SER A 96 0.65 24.03 -24.72
N ASP A 97 -0.56 23.51 -24.57
CA ASP A 97 -0.80 22.05 -24.59
C ASP A 97 -0.37 21.43 -25.92
N GLU A 98 -0.54 22.16 -27.02
CA GLU A 98 -0.07 21.80 -28.37
C GLU A 98 1.42 21.40 -28.38
N ALA A 99 2.27 22.13 -27.64
CA ALA A 99 3.71 21.84 -27.59
C ALA A 99 3.98 20.47 -26.94
N CYS A 100 3.22 20.12 -25.90
CA CYS A 100 3.28 18.80 -25.28
C CYS A 100 2.72 17.72 -26.22
N LEU A 101 1.62 18.03 -26.91
CA LEU A 101 0.89 17.09 -27.75
C LEU A 101 1.65 16.68 -29.03
N LYS A 102 2.65 17.45 -29.45
CA LYS A 102 3.58 17.09 -30.55
C LYS A 102 4.32 15.77 -30.29
N CYS A 103 4.55 15.42 -29.03
CA CYS A 103 5.23 14.17 -28.64
C CYS A 103 4.37 13.26 -27.76
N HIS A 104 3.34 13.80 -27.09
CA HIS A 104 2.44 13.04 -26.23
C HIS A 104 1.05 12.98 -26.83
N THR A 105 0.46 11.80 -26.95
CA THR A 105 -0.91 11.66 -27.48
C THR A 105 -2.02 12.09 -26.50
N GLY A 106 -1.65 12.68 -25.36
CA GLY A 106 -2.54 12.93 -24.22
C GLY A 106 -2.82 11.65 -23.43
N ALA A 107 -2.61 11.68 -22.11
CA ALA A 107 -2.89 10.50 -21.28
C ALA A 107 -4.41 10.24 -21.15
N ILE A 108 -4.77 9.00 -20.80
CA ILE A 108 -6.11 8.63 -20.35
C ILE A 108 -6.38 9.37 -19.03
N HIS A 109 -7.11 10.48 -19.11
CA HIS A 109 -7.72 11.14 -17.96
C HIS A 109 -9.13 10.55 -17.76
N ASN A 110 -9.70 10.67 -16.55
CA ASN A 110 -11.02 10.08 -16.26
C ASN A 110 -12.06 10.57 -17.29
N LYS A 111 -12.86 9.68 -17.90
CA LYS A 111 -13.83 10.01 -18.96
C LYS A 111 -14.85 11.09 -18.59
N HIS A 112 -15.04 11.36 -17.30
CA HIS A 112 -15.97 12.36 -16.76
C HIS A 112 -15.28 13.68 -16.37
N SER A 113 -13.97 13.83 -16.62
CA SER A 113 -13.35 15.13 -16.43
C SER A 113 -13.88 16.07 -17.50
N GLY A 114 -14.58 17.12 -17.08
CA GLY A 114 -14.60 18.38 -17.84
C GLY A 114 -13.16 18.82 -18.18
N PRO A 115 -12.96 19.88 -18.98
CA PRO A 115 -11.64 20.25 -19.48
C PRO A 115 -10.61 20.28 -18.35
N VAL A 116 -9.66 19.34 -18.38
CA VAL A 116 -8.67 19.04 -17.32
C VAL A 116 -7.69 20.21 -17.08
N GLY A 117 -7.88 21.31 -17.79
CA GLY A 117 -6.96 22.44 -17.88
C GLY A 117 -5.73 22.10 -18.70
N HIS A 118 -4.74 23.01 -18.66
CA HIS A 118 -3.49 22.85 -19.38
C HIS A 118 -2.61 21.75 -18.78
N CYS A 119 -1.84 21.03 -19.61
CA CYS A 119 -0.95 19.93 -19.22
C CYS A 119 -0.01 20.37 -18.08
N VAL A 120 0.51 21.59 -18.15
CA VAL A 120 1.46 22.16 -17.18
C VAL A 120 0.87 22.47 -15.81
N LEU A 121 -0.45 22.41 -15.64
CA LEU A 121 -1.09 22.58 -14.32
C LEU A 121 -0.77 21.41 -13.40
N CYS A 122 -0.79 20.20 -13.95
CA CYS A 122 -0.51 18.96 -13.23
C CYS A 122 0.92 18.49 -13.53
N HIS A 123 1.35 18.48 -14.80
CA HIS A 123 2.70 18.09 -15.20
C HIS A 123 3.64 19.29 -15.15
N LYS A 124 3.96 19.74 -13.94
CA LYS A 124 4.81 20.92 -13.69
C LYS A 124 6.27 20.60 -14.00
N GLU A 125 6.82 21.39 -14.91
CA GLU A 125 8.21 21.28 -15.35
C GLU A 125 9.11 22.32 -14.63
N HIS A 126 10.44 22.23 -14.77
CA HIS A 126 11.46 23.09 -14.14
C HIS A 126 11.55 23.01 -12.60
N ARG A 127 11.08 21.91 -12.02
CA ARG A 127 11.23 21.60 -10.59
C ARG A 127 12.39 20.64 -10.30
N GLY A 128 13.28 20.42 -11.27
CA GLY A 128 14.37 19.46 -11.19
C GLY A 128 13.94 18.02 -11.43
N HIS A 129 14.84 17.07 -11.15
CA HIS A 129 14.67 15.66 -11.52
C HIS A 129 13.52 14.94 -10.81
N ASP A 130 12.97 15.50 -9.72
CA ASP A 130 11.91 14.92 -8.89
C ASP A 130 10.52 15.55 -9.12
N ALA A 131 10.32 16.28 -10.22
CA ALA A 131 9.22 17.24 -10.44
C ALA A 131 7.78 16.69 -10.34
N LEU A 132 7.55 15.38 -10.34
CA LEU A 132 6.20 14.81 -10.22
C LEU A 132 5.68 14.73 -8.75
N VAL A 133 6.50 15.04 -7.74
CA VAL A 133 6.27 14.51 -6.39
C VAL A 133 5.33 15.32 -5.50
N ARG A 134 5.06 16.62 -5.76
CA ARG A 134 4.10 17.38 -4.92
C ARG A 134 3.22 18.33 -5.73
N GLN A 135 2.03 17.83 -6.07
CA GLN A 135 0.90 18.69 -6.43
C GLN A 135 0.37 19.36 -5.15
N THR A 136 -0.11 20.59 -5.31
CA THR A 136 -0.86 21.28 -4.26
C THR A 136 -2.30 20.78 -4.25
N ASP A 137 -2.94 20.77 -3.09
CA ASP A 137 -4.36 20.39 -2.96
C ASP A 137 -5.29 21.17 -3.88
N ALA A 138 -4.98 22.44 -4.17
CA ALA A 138 -5.71 23.27 -5.13
C ALA A 138 -5.89 22.61 -6.51
N THR A 139 -4.91 21.81 -6.95
CA THR A 139 -4.98 21.06 -8.20
C THR A 139 -6.10 20.01 -8.14
N CYS A 140 -6.21 19.31 -7.01
CA CYS A 140 -7.22 18.28 -6.80
C CYS A 140 -8.60 18.91 -6.55
N THR A 141 -8.66 19.88 -5.63
CA THR A 141 -9.92 20.48 -5.19
C THR A 141 -10.59 21.31 -6.28
N ARG A 142 -9.89 21.75 -7.32
CA ARG A 142 -10.52 22.38 -8.50
C ARG A 142 -11.70 21.57 -9.04
N CYS A 143 -11.54 20.25 -9.11
CA CYS A 143 -12.59 19.33 -9.56
C CYS A 143 -13.26 18.59 -8.39
N HIS A 144 -12.57 18.41 -7.26
CA HIS A 144 -13.05 17.60 -6.14
C HIS A 144 -13.75 18.39 -5.02
N GLN A 145 -13.66 19.73 -5.00
CA GLN A 145 -14.30 20.56 -3.95
C GLN A 145 -15.82 20.49 -3.96
N ASP A 146 -16.41 20.26 -5.13
CA ASP A 146 -17.83 20.00 -5.33
C ASP A 146 -18.01 18.86 -6.33
N LEU A 147 -18.09 17.64 -5.79
CA LEU A 147 -18.25 16.45 -6.59
C LEU A 147 -19.59 16.40 -7.30
N LYS A 148 -20.66 17.04 -6.82
CA LYS A 148 -21.95 17.03 -7.53
C LYS A 148 -21.94 17.96 -8.73
N ALA A 149 -21.23 19.08 -8.65
CA ALA A 149 -21.06 19.97 -9.78
C ALA A 149 -20.33 19.30 -10.95
N VAL A 150 -19.35 18.44 -10.67
CA VAL A 150 -18.55 17.76 -11.70
C VAL A 150 -19.10 16.36 -12.04
N TYR A 151 -19.68 15.67 -11.06
CA TYR A 151 -20.25 14.33 -11.15
C TYR A 151 -21.67 14.31 -10.56
N PRO A 152 -22.71 14.76 -11.29
CA PRO A 152 -24.07 14.90 -10.77
C PRO A 152 -24.63 13.63 -10.13
N GLU A 153 -24.27 12.46 -10.67
CA GLU A 153 -24.69 11.14 -10.22
C GLU A 153 -23.89 10.58 -9.02
N THR A 154 -22.97 11.36 -8.45
CA THR A 154 -22.14 10.89 -7.35
C THR A 154 -22.96 10.55 -6.11
N LYS A 155 -22.70 9.38 -5.54
CA LYS A 155 -23.27 8.92 -4.26
C LYS A 155 -22.35 9.22 -3.06
N HIS A 156 -21.21 9.86 -3.30
CA HIS A 156 -20.22 10.19 -2.28
C HIS A 156 -20.44 11.58 -1.70
N ALA A 157 -19.72 11.92 -0.63
CA ALA A 157 -19.82 13.24 -0.02
C ALA A 157 -19.48 14.35 -1.03
N ASN A 158 -20.30 15.39 -1.07
CA ASN A 158 -20.22 16.38 -2.14
C ASN A 158 -18.99 17.29 -2.01
N ARG A 159 -18.52 17.54 -0.79
CA ARG A 159 -17.48 18.53 -0.52
C ARG A 159 -16.18 17.87 -0.07
N VAL A 160 -15.12 18.02 -0.86
CA VAL A 160 -13.77 17.52 -0.54
C VAL A 160 -12.75 18.64 -0.72
N THR A 161 -12.38 19.33 0.36
CA THR A 161 -11.48 20.50 0.28
C THR A 161 -10.23 20.42 1.15
N ALA A 162 -10.24 19.59 2.20
CA ALA A 162 -9.10 19.41 3.10
C ALA A 162 -9.29 18.15 3.94
N PHE A 163 -8.20 17.52 4.38
CA PHE A 163 -8.28 16.36 5.27
C PHE A 163 -8.60 16.77 6.72
N ASP A 164 -9.90 16.90 7.00
CA ASP A 164 -10.46 17.10 8.34
C ASP A 164 -11.91 16.56 8.40
N PRO A 165 -12.49 16.34 9.59
CA PRO A 165 -13.83 15.73 9.73
C PRO A 165 -14.98 16.49 9.05
N ARG A 166 -14.81 17.78 8.73
CA ARG A 166 -15.84 18.61 8.08
C ARG A 166 -15.67 18.69 6.57
N ASN A 167 -14.44 18.59 6.08
CA ASN A 167 -14.09 18.86 4.68
C ASN A 167 -13.57 17.64 3.89
N HIS A 168 -13.51 16.46 4.51
CA HIS A 168 -13.22 15.19 3.83
C HIS A 168 -14.19 14.10 4.31
N PRO A 169 -14.73 13.25 3.43
CA PRO A 169 -15.62 12.15 3.82
C PRO A 169 -14.95 11.17 4.80
N PRO A 170 -15.73 10.52 5.67
CA PRO A 170 -15.24 9.41 6.47
C PRO A 170 -14.72 8.28 5.60
N PHE A 171 -13.72 7.56 6.12
CA PHE A 171 -13.26 6.33 5.47
C PHE A 171 -14.40 5.33 5.35
N PRO A 172 -14.52 4.62 4.20
CA PRO A 172 -15.57 3.64 4.02
C PRO A 172 -15.39 2.50 5.02
N LYS A 173 -16.51 2.00 5.55
CA LYS A 173 -16.51 0.83 6.41
C LYS A 173 -15.98 -0.37 5.63
N LEU A 174 -14.97 -1.03 6.18
CA LEU A 174 -14.39 -2.25 5.62
C LEU A 174 -15.14 -3.48 6.14
N THR A 175 -15.24 -4.50 5.30
CA THR A 175 -15.83 -5.80 5.66
C THR A 175 -14.87 -6.90 5.26
N ASP A 176 -14.53 -7.77 6.20
CA ASP A 176 -13.65 -8.91 5.93
C ASP A 176 -14.42 -10.09 5.35
N SER A 177 -13.95 -10.61 4.21
CA SER A 177 -14.41 -11.87 3.62
C SER A 177 -13.59 -13.07 4.11
N GLY A 178 -12.62 -12.85 4.98
CA GLY A 178 -11.75 -13.87 5.54
C GLY A 178 -12.53 -14.98 6.24
N THR A 179 -12.21 -16.22 5.90
CA THR A 179 -12.94 -17.41 6.42
C THR A 179 -12.16 -18.19 7.47
N ILE A 180 -10.89 -17.84 7.67
CA ILE A 180 -10.09 -18.37 8.77
C ILE A 180 -10.62 -17.82 10.09
N LYS A 181 -10.61 -18.63 11.15
CA LYS A 181 -10.96 -18.24 12.51
C LYS A 181 -9.68 -17.95 13.27
N PHE A 182 -9.45 -16.69 13.56
CA PHE A 182 -8.31 -16.23 14.33
C PHE A 182 -8.76 -15.23 15.39
N ASN A 183 -8.10 -15.28 16.53
CA ASN A 183 -8.43 -14.49 17.70
C ASN A 183 -7.13 -13.86 18.24
N HIS A 184 -6.95 -12.57 18.01
CA HIS A 184 -5.76 -11.84 18.46
C HIS A 184 -5.68 -11.78 19.98
N SER A 185 -6.78 -11.57 20.70
CA SER A 185 -6.78 -11.46 22.17
C SER A 185 -6.32 -12.74 22.85
N ALA A 186 -6.61 -13.90 22.25
CA ALA A 186 -6.11 -15.19 22.72
C ALA A 186 -4.60 -15.35 22.55
N HIS A 187 -4.01 -14.72 21.52
CA HIS A 187 -2.58 -14.83 21.18
C HIS A 187 -1.73 -13.70 21.80
N LEU A 188 -2.29 -12.50 21.91
CA LEU A 188 -1.63 -11.32 22.47
C LEU A 188 -1.95 -11.20 23.96
N LYS A 189 -1.41 -12.15 24.74
CA LYS A 189 -1.47 -12.14 26.22
C LYS A 189 -0.18 -11.54 26.82
N PRO A 190 -0.12 -10.22 27.07
CA PRO A 190 1.14 -9.54 27.43
C PRO A 190 1.68 -9.96 28.80
N GLU A 191 0.83 -10.33 29.76
CA GLU A 191 1.26 -10.67 31.12
C GLU A 191 1.61 -12.15 31.26
N GLU A 192 0.66 -13.04 30.96
CA GLU A 192 0.77 -14.49 31.16
C GLU A 192 1.68 -15.19 30.14
N GLY A 193 1.77 -14.64 28.91
CA GLY A 193 2.32 -15.35 27.77
C GLY A 193 1.48 -16.56 27.34
N LEU A 194 1.79 -17.09 26.16
CA LEU A 194 1.12 -18.28 25.63
C LEU A 194 1.83 -19.54 26.09
N LEU A 195 1.08 -20.49 26.65
CA LEU A 195 1.63 -21.81 26.97
C LEU A 195 1.99 -22.53 25.66
N THR A 196 3.28 -22.73 25.42
CA THR A 196 3.80 -23.44 24.22
C THR A 196 4.24 -24.87 24.53
N GLY A 197 4.33 -25.23 25.80
CA GLY A 197 4.66 -26.59 26.20
C GLY A 197 4.94 -26.71 27.70
N ARG A 198 5.50 -27.86 28.08
CA ARG A 198 6.09 -28.09 29.40
C ARG A 198 7.54 -28.52 29.24
N GLY A 199 8.41 -28.03 30.11
CA GLY A 199 9.80 -28.42 30.14
C GLY A 199 10.00 -29.80 30.77
N PRO A 200 11.25 -30.30 30.83
CA PRO A 200 11.58 -31.64 31.30
C PRO A 200 11.11 -31.93 32.72
N ASN A 201 10.98 -30.90 33.56
CA ASN A 201 10.58 -31.02 34.97
C ASN A 201 9.10 -30.62 35.18
N GLY A 202 8.32 -30.50 34.10
CA GLY A 202 6.90 -30.18 34.13
C GLY A 202 6.58 -28.68 34.27
N GLU A 203 7.59 -27.81 34.27
CA GLU A 203 7.44 -26.37 34.29
C GLU A 203 6.73 -25.86 33.02
N LYS A 204 5.89 -24.84 33.15
CA LYS A 204 5.21 -24.23 32.00
C LYS A 204 6.22 -23.45 31.16
N VAL A 205 6.30 -23.76 29.87
CA VAL A 205 7.05 -22.95 28.91
C VAL A 205 6.07 -21.98 28.27
N THR A 206 6.32 -20.69 28.45
CA THR A 206 5.46 -19.62 27.91
C THR A 206 6.21 -18.77 26.89
N LYS A 207 5.55 -18.43 25.78
CA LYS A 207 6.05 -17.49 24.78
C LYS A 207 5.17 -16.26 24.72
N LYS A 208 5.77 -15.07 24.84
CA LYS A 208 5.09 -13.80 24.56
C LYS A 208 5.24 -13.48 23.08
N LEU A 209 4.14 -13.16 22.42
CA LEU A 209 4.14 -12.74 21.03
C LEU A 209 4.02 -11.22 20.92
N SER A 210 4.69 -10.69 19.91
CA SER A 210 4.69 -9.30 19.46
C SER A 210 4.03 -9.20 18.09
N CYS A 211 3.69 -7.98 17.66
CA CYS A 211 3.09 -7.75 16.35
C CYS A 211 3.98 -8.26 15.21
N SER A 212 5.30 -8.06 15.33
CA SER A 212 6.31 -8.44 14.34
C SER A 212 6.52 -9.95 14.20
N ASP A 213 6.04 -10.77 15.14
CA ASP A 213 6.07 -12.22 15.01
C ASP A 213 5.14 -12.73 13.90
N CYS A 214 4.16 -11.92 13.48
CA CYS A 214 3.22 -12.24 12.40
C CYS A 214 3.19 -11.17 11.29
N HIS A 215 3.22 -9.88 11.66
CA HIS A 215 3.11 -8.76 10.72
C HIS A 215 4.49 -8.19 10.41
N VAL A 216 5.03 -8.60 9.26
CA VAL A 216 6.30 -8.11 8.76
C VAL A 216 6.03 -7.13 7.63
N ALA A 217 6.51 -5.89 7.75
CA ALA A 217 6.42 -4.91 6.68
C ALA A 217 7.20 -5.39 5.43
N GLU A 218 6.70 -5.05 4.26
CA GLU A 218 7.48 -5.12 3.02
C GLU A 218 8.61 -4.07 3.03
N ASP A 219 9.58 -4.25 2.16
CA ASP A 219 10.81 -3.43 2.13
C ASP A 219 10.52 -1.94 1.83
N ASP A 220 9.38 -1.64 1.19
CA ASP A 220 8.91 -0.28 0.93
C ASP A 220 8.15 0.36 2.11
N GLY A 221 7.91 -0.41 3.19
CA GLY A 221 7.20 0.00 4.39
C GLY A 221 5.69 0.22 4.20
N ARG A 222 5.13 -0.04 3.01
CA ARG A 222 3.74 0.32 2.67
C ARG A 222 2.76 -0.80 2.99
N THR A 223 3.11 -2.03 2.66
CA THR A 223 2.26 -3.19 2.87
C THR A 223 2.90 -4.16 3.85
N MET A 224 2.09 -5.10 4.34
CA MET A 224 2.57 -6.22 5.15
C MET A 224 2.71 -7.46 4.29
N LYS A 225 3.74 -8.26 4.54
CA LYS A 225 3.94 -9.58 3.95
C LYS A 225 2.77 -10.50 4.30
N PRO A 226 2.39 -11.43 3.41
CA PRO A 226 1.34 -12.40 3.69
C PRO A 226 1.69 -13.30 4.89
N VAL A 227 0.71 -13.52 5.77
CA VAL A 227 0.82 -14.47 6.88
C VAL A 227 0.60 -15.90 6.34
N THR A 228 1.60 -16.77 6.49
CA THR A 228 1.50 -18.19 6.15
C THR A 228 1.59 -19.09 7.39
N TYR A 229 1.00 -20.29 7.30
CA TYR A 229 0.95 -21.25 8.40
C TYR A 229 2.36 -21.72 8.81
N GLU A 230 3.22 -22.05 7.85
CA GLU A 230 4.56 -22.61 8.08
C GLU A 230 5.44 -21.64 8.87
N LYS A 231 5.34 -20.35 8.54
CA LYS A 231 6.18 -19.31 9.13
C LYS A 231 5.68 -18.85 10.49
N HIS A 232 4.36 -18.70 10.65
CA HIS A 232 3.81 -17.97 11.80
C HIS A 232 3.01 -18.85 12.77
N CYS A 233 2.54 -20.03 12.33
CA CYS A 233 1.66 -20.87 13.14
C CYS A 233 2.32 -22.20 13.56
N GLN A 234 3.02 -22.86 12.63
CA GLN A 234 3.48 -24.25 12.76
C GLN A 234 4.37 -24.51 13.99
N SER A 235 5.16 -23.52 14.41
CA SER A 235 6.06 -23.67 15.57
C SER A 235 5.33 -23.93 16.89
N CYS A 236 4.13 -23.36 17.06
CA CYS A 236 3.32 -23.53 18.27
C CYS A 236 2.09 -24.42 18.04
N HIS A 237 1.59 -24.47 16.80
CA HIS A 237 0.47 -25.30 16.37
C HIS A 237 0.91 -26.33 15.31
N PRO A 238 1.80 -27.29 15.63
CA PRO A 238 2.22 -28.30 14.67
C PRO A 238 1.07 -29.26 14.36
N LEU A 239 0.81 -29.48 13.07
CA LEU A 239 -0.03 -30.56 12.59
C LEU A 239 0.73 -31.88 12.80
N GLY A 240 0.15 -32.80 13.57
CA GLY A 240 0.78 -34.08 13.90
C GLY A 240 -0.26 -35.19 14.05
N ILE A 241 0.18 -36.42 13.81
CA ILE A 241 -0.65 -37.61 13.97
C ILE A 241 -0.51 -38.09 15.42
N ASN A 242 -1.64 -38.23 16.12
CA ASN A 242 -1.68 -38.89 17.42
C ASN A 242 -2.36 -40.25 17.22
N LEU A 243 -1.66 -41.34 17.52
CA LEU A 243 -2.25 -42.67 17.54
C LEU A 243 -3.32 -42.74 18.65
N VAL A 244 -4.44 -43.39 18.36
CA VAL A 244 -5.50 -43.63 19.33
C VAL A 244 -5.33 -45.06 19.83
N GLU A 245 -4.73 -45.18 21.02
CA GLU A 245 -4.50 -46.46 21.71
C GLU A 245 -5.29 -46.49 23.01
N LYS A 246 -5.76 -47.68 23.41
CA LYS A 246 -6.38 -47.90 24.73
C LYS A 246 -5.29 -47.78 25.81
N CYS A 247 -5.58 -47.03 26.87
CA CYS A 247 -4.62 -46.56 27.87
C CYS A 247 -4.02 -47.62 28.81
N ASP A 248 -4.19 -48.91 28.51
CA ASP A 248 -4.01 -49.98 29.50
C ASP A 248 -2.65 -50.69 29.35
N ASP A 249 -1.91 -50.42 28.26
CA ASP A 249 -0.59 -51.00 27.98
C ASP A 249 0.53 -49.92 28.02
N PRO A 250 1.39 -49.92 29.06
CA PRO A 250 2.47 -48.96 29.22
C PRO A 250 3.51 -48.96 28.10
N GLU A 251 3.79 -50.10 27.46
CA GLU A 251 4.77 -50.20 26.38
C GLU A 251 4.21 -49.62 25.08
N ARG A 252 2.92 -49.85 24.80
CA ARG A 252 2.22 -49.21 23.68
C ARG A 252 2.11 -47.69 23.85
N LEU A 253 1.91 -47.21 25.08
CA LEU A 253 1.90 -45.76 25.36
C LEU A 253 3.27 -45.12 25.11
N LYS A 254 4.37 -45.79 25.51
CA LYS A 254 5.74 -45.33 25.18
C LYS A 254 5.97 -45.30 23.68
N LEU A 255 5.48 -46.30 22.95
CA LEU A 255 5.63 -46.34 21.49
C LEU A 255 4.78 -45.29 20.77
N ALA A 256 3.55 -45.05 21.22
CA ALA A 256 2.70 -43.96 20.72
C ALA A 256 3.35 -42.58 20.97
N THR A 257 4.02 -42.41 22.11
CA THR A 257 4.79 -41.19 22.41
C THR A 257 6.00 -41.04 21.47
N LYS A 258 6.74 -42.12 21.19
CA LYS A 258 7.83 -42.13 20.21
C LYS A 258 7.34 -41.85 18.79
N PHE A 259 6.20 -42.41 18.40
CA PHE A 259 5.56 -42.12 17.12
C PHE A 259 5.25 -40.62 17.00
N LYS A 260 4.61 -40.05 18.03
CA LYS A 260 4.34 -38.60 18.05
C LYS A 260 5.63 -37.81 17.84
N GLN A 261 6.70 -38.08 18.58
CA GLN A 261 7.98 -37.36 18.41
C GLN A 261 8.61 -37.52 17.01
N LYS A 262 8.52 -38.71 16.39
CA LYS A 262 9.12 -38.99 15.07
C LYS A 262 8.30 -38.44 13.89
N TYR A 263 6.97 -38.32 14.03
CA TYR A 263 6.05 -37.99 12.93
C TYR A 263 5.31 -36.66 13.09
N GLN A 264 5.33 -36.02 14.27
CA GLN A 264 4.71 -34.71 14.53
C GLN A 264 5.25 -33.53 13.67
N PRO A 265 6.48 -33.52 13.11
CA PRO A 265 6.90 -32.42 12.22
C PRO A 265 6.47 -32.56 10.76
N ARG A 266 5.83 -33.67 10.35
CA ARG A 266 5.76 -34.06 8.92
C ARG A 266 4.42 -33.85 8.22
N LEU A 267 3.36 -33.45 8.91
CA LEU A 267 2.10 -33.15 8.22
C LEU A 267 2.17 -31.76 7.62
N ASP A 268 2.35 -31.72 6.30
CA ASP A 268 2.29 -30.49 5.53
C ASP A 268 0.86 -29.94 5.53
N HIS A 269 0.74 -28.62 5.77
CA HIS A 269 -0.53 -27.93 5.58
C HIS A 269 -0.80 -27.80 4.08
N PRO A 270 -2.00 -28.13 3.58
CA PRO A 270 -2.33 -27.99 2.17
C PRO A 270 -2.10 -26.57 1.63
N HIS A 271 -1.47 -26.46 0.47
CA HIS A 271 -1.25 -25.22 -0.26
C HIS A 271 -2.34 -24.96 -1.31
N SER A 272 -2.23 -23.83 -2.00
CA SER A 272 -3.15 -23.46 -3.08
C SER A 272 -3.26 -24.58 -4.12
N GLY A 273 -4.49 -24.99 -4.44
CA GLY A 273 -4.78 -26.08 -5.37
C GLY A 273 -4.76 -27.49 -4.77
N GLN A 274 -4.37 -27.65 -3.50
CA GLN A 274 -4.42 -28.93 -2.80
C GLN A 274 -5.70 -29.07 -1.97
N SER A 275 -6.06 -30.31 -1.64
CA SER A 275 -7.23 -30.64 -0.82
C SER A 275 -6.83 -31.48 0.40
N ALA A 276 -7.79 -31.75 1.28
CA ALA A 276 -7.63 -32.65 2.42
C ALA A 276 -7.21 -34.08 2.02
N ALA A 277 -7.32 -34.45 0.73
CA ALA A 277 -6.85 -35.74 0.22
C ALA A 277 -5.33 -35.90 0.36
N VAL A 278 -4.55 -34.82 0.21
CA VAL A 278 -3.09 -34.84 0.42
C VAL A 278 -2.77 -35.16 1.88
N VAL A 279 -3.53 -34.58 2.82
CA VAL A 279 -3.38 -34.85 4.26
C VAL A 279 -3.70 -36.32 4.55
N ARG A 280 -4.83 -36.84 4.04
CA ARG A 280 -5.20 -38.26 4.16
C ARG A 280 -4.11 -39.18 3.62
N ALA A 281 -3.51 -38.86 2.47
CA ALA A 281 -2.43 -39.64 1.91
C ALA A 281 -1.19 -39.65 2.83
N SER A 282 -0.81 -38.49 3.37
CA SER A 282 0.30 -38.34 4.31
C SER A 282 0.08 -39.08 5.63
N ILE A 283 -1.17 -39.11 6.13
CA ILE A 283 -1.53 -39.90 7.32
C ILE A 283 -1.32 -41.39 7.02
N ARG A 284 -1.91 -41.90 5.93
CA ARG A 284 -1.81 -43.32 5.55
C ARG A 284 -0.36 -43.74 5.35
N ASP A 285 0.43 -42.96 4.65
CA ASP A 285 1.85 -43.21 4.46
C ASP A 285 2.62 -43.24 5.79
N SER A 286 2.35 -42.29 6.70
CA SER A 286 3.00 -42.24 8.02
C SER A 286 2.66 -43.46 8.89
N LEU A 287 1.39 -43.85 8.94
CA LEU A 287 0.92 -45.05 9.66
C LEU A 287 1.51 -46.32 9.05
N THR A 288 1.56 -46.41 7.72
CA THR A 288 2.12 -47.57 7.01
C THR A 288 3.60 -47.73 7.28
N ARG A 289 4.39 -46.65 7.19
CA ARG A 289 5.82 -46.68 7.54
C ARG A 289 6.07 -47.02 9.01
N PHE A 290 5.17 -46.62 9.91
CA PHE A 290 5.31 -46.95 11.32
C PHE A 290 5.12 -48.44 11.58
N ILE A 291 4.04 -49.04 11.07
CA ILE A 291 3.73 -50.45 11.34
C ILE A 291 4.61 -51.44 10.56
N LEU A 292 5.21 -51.01 9.44
CA LEU A 292 6.20 -51.80 8.70
C LEU A 292 7.58 -51.82 9.35
N ASP A 293 7.84 -50.94 10.33
CA ASP A 293 9.09 -50.98 11.10
C ASP A 293 9.07 -52.22 12.01
N PRO A 294 10.06 -53.14 11.91
CA PRO A 294 10.09 -54.36 12.71
C PRO A 294 10.02 -54.12 14.22
N ALA A 295 10.47 -52.94 14.68
CA ALA A 295 10.39 -52.56 16.10
C ALA A 295 8.95 -52.40 16.62
N HIS A 296 7.95 -52.36 15.73
CA HIS A 296 6.55 -52.05 16.06
C HIS A 296 5.59 -53.21 15.75
N ALA A 297 6.10 -54.40 15.41
CA ALA A 297 5.30 -55.57 15.06
C ALA A 297 4.29 -56.00 16.17
N GLY A 298 4.58 -55.68 17.43
CA GLY A 298 3.69 -55.93 18.58
C GLY A 298 2.32 -55.23 18.53
N PHE A 299 2.11 -54.31 17.59
CA PHE A 299 0.81 -53.67 17.34
C PHE A 299 -0.15 -54.56 16.53
N LEU A 300 0.34 -55.60 15.84
CA LEU A 300 -0.47 -56.54 15.06
C LEU A 300 -0.95 -57.77 15.86
N GLY A 301 -0.59 -57.87 17.15
CA GLY A 301 -1.07 -58.93 18.03
C GLY A 301 -0.49 -60.34 17.76
N GLY A 302 0.71 -60.45 17.17
CA GLY A 302 1.39 -61.73 16.92
C GLY A 302 2.87 -61.72 17.31
N GLU A 303 3.42 -62.90 17.62
CA GLU A 303 4.84 -63.12 17.92
C GLU A 303 5.74 -62.52 16.83
N SER A 304 6.74 -61.74 17.25
CA SER A 304 7.72 -61.12 16.34
C SER A 304 8.43 -62.18 15.50
N PRO A 305 8.42 -62.07 14.16
CA PRO A 305 9.31 -62.89 13.34
C PRO A 305 10.77 -62.52 13.65
N PRO A 306 11.71 -63.49 13.65
CA PRO A 306 13.10 -63.21 13.92
C PRO A 306 13.67 -62.21 12.89
N PRO A 307 14.63 -61.35 13.28
CA PRO A 307 15.18 -60.34 12.38
C PRO A 307 15.89 -61.03 11.21
N ARG A 308 15.50 -60.73 9.97
CA ARG A 308 16.29 -61.09 8.78
C ARG A 308 17.18 -59.92 8.36
N ALA A 309 18.42 -60.26 8.04
CA ALA A 309 19.40 -59.35 7.47
C ALA A 309 18.93 -58.81 6.10
N LEU A 310 19.12 -57.52 5.87
CA LEU A 310 18.73 -56.81 4.66
C LEU A 310 19.70 -57.09 3.49
N ALA A 311 19.15 -57.38 2.32
CA ALA A 311 19.47 -56.69 1.06
C ALA A 311 18.56 -57.20 -0.08
N ASP A 312 17.33 -56.71 -0.14
CA ASP A 312 16.59 -56.54 -1.40
C ASP A 312 15.54 -55.44 -1.19
N ARG A 313 15.44 -54.50 -2.14
CA ARG A 313 14.37 -53.48 -2.19
C ARG A 313 13.10 -54.11 -2.78
N SER A 314 12.69 -55.25 -2.26
CA SER A 314 11.38 -55.80 -2.53
C SER A 314 10.35 -54.90 -1.83
N TYR A 315 9.47 -54.26 -2.60
CA TYR A 315 8.31 -53.57 -2.05
C TYR A 315 7.54 -54.59 -1.19
N HIS A 316 7.60 -54.45 0.14
CA HIS A 316 6.84 -55.30 1.03
C HIS A 316 5.37 -54.92 0.86
N VAL A 317 4.62 -55.71 0.09
CA VAL A 317 3.17 -55.55 0.00
C VAL A 317 2.65 -55.78 1.42
N PRO A 318 1.97 -54.78 2.04
CA PRO A 318 1.47 -54.94 3.39
C PRO A 318 0.56 -56.16 3.47
N ASN A 319 0.79 -57.03 4.45
CA ASN A 319 -0.11 -58.16 4.69
C ASN A 319 -1.50 -57.63 5.13
N LYS A 320 -2.53 -58.49 5.05
CA LYS A 320 -3.92 -58.11 5.35
C LYS A 320 -4.06 -57.45 6.73
N ALA A 321 -3.35 -57.94 7.75
CA ALA A 321 -3.39 -57.40 9.11
C ALA A 321 -2.81 -55.98 9.19
N VAL A 322 -1.72 -55.68 8.49
CA VAL A 322 -1.17 -54.32 8.39
C VAL A 322 -2.19 -53.38 7.76
N PHE A 323 -2.83 -53.78 6.66
CA PHE A 323 -3.82 -52.96 5.98
C PHE A 323 -5.05 -52.67 6.85
N GLU A 324 -5.55 -53.69 7.57
CA GLU A 324 -6.67 -53.56 8.51
C GLU A 324 -6.32 -52.64 9.69
N TRP A 325 -5.11 -52.77 10.26
CA TRP A 325 -4.63 -51.89 11.33
C TRP A 325 -4.56 -50.42 10.86
N VAL A 326 -3.94 -50.17 9.69
CA VAL A 326 -3.85 -48.81 9.14
C VAL A 326 -5.24 -48.23 8.91
N ASN A 327 -6.16 -48.97 8.29
CA ASN A 327 -7.51 -48.45 8.05
C ASN A 327 -8.29 -48.15 9.33
N THR A 328 -8.10 -48.96 10.38
CA THR A 328 -8.71 -48.71 11.69
C THR A 328 -8.16 -47.42 12.30
N GLN A 329 -6.84 -47.25 12.33
CA GLN A 329 -6.20 -46.03 12.84
C GLN A 329 -6.55 -44.78 12.02
N MET A 330 -6.70 -44.92 10.70
CA MET A 330 -7.10 -43.82 9.82
C MET A 330 -8.41 -43.18 10.25
N VAL A 331 -9.43 -43.98 10.59
CA VAL A 331 -10.76 -43.45 10.99
C VAL A 331 -10.64 -42.54 12.21
N ASP A 332 -9.89 -42.98 13.23
CA ASP A 332 -9.73 -42.23 14.46
C ASP A 332 -8.83 -41.01 14.30
N VAL A 333 -7.71 -41.16 13.59
CA VAL A 333 -6.78 -40.06 13.31
C VAL A 333 -7.46 -38.98 12.47
N GLU A 334 -8.18 -39.34 11.42
CA GLU A 334 -8.88 -38.38 10.57
C GLU A 334 -9.95 -37.61 11.35
N ARG A 335 -10.74 -38.31 12.18
CA ARG A 335 -11.73 -37.68 13.04
C ARG A 335 -11.08 -36.65 13.99
N ILE A 336 -9.96 -37.00 14.62
CA ILE A 336 -9.25 -36.07 15.52
C ILE A 336 -8.65 -34.90 14.75
N LEU A 337 -8.01 -35.17 13.60
CA LEU A 337 -7.31 -34.14 12.85
C LEU A 337 -8.26 -33.18 12.13
N PHE A 338 -9.34 -33.68 11.53
CA PHE A 338 -10.27 -32.85 10.78
C PHE A 338 -11.35 -32.22 11.66
N ASP A 339 -11.94 -32.98 12.59
CA ASP A 339 -13.09 -32.54 13.39
C ASP A 339 -12.77 -32.26 14.87
N GLY A 340 -11.64 -32.74 15.37
CA GLY A 340 -11.30 -32.67 16.79
C GLY A 340 -10.95 -31.25 17.30
N PRO A 341 -10.94 -31.07 18.63
CA PRO A 341 -10.47 -29.83 19.26
C PRO A 341 -8.98 -29.62 18.94
N GLY A 342 -8.65 -28.50 18.29
CA GLY A 342 -7.30 -28.23 17.79
C GLY A 342 -6.97 -28.87 16.43
N GLY A 343 -7.96 -29.51 15.78
CA GLY A 343 -7.88 -29.98 14.40
C GLY A 343 -8.15 -28.88 13.36
N CYS A 344 -8.20 -29.24 12.08
CA CYS A 344 -8.34 -28.32 10.96
C CYS A 344 -9.55 -27.39 11.10
N LYS A 345 -10.71 -27.91 11.52
CA LYS A 345 -11.97 -27.15 11.70
C LYS A 345 -11.91 -26.07 12.78
N TYR A 346 -10.92 -26.14 13.67
CA TYR A 346 -10.70 -25.11 14.69
C TYR A 346 -10.34 -23.77 14.04
N CYS A 347 -9.43 -23.80 13.06
CA CYS A 347 -9.02 -22.61 12.31
C CYS A 347 -9.85 -22.42 11.05
N HIS A 348 -10.19 -23.49 10.34
CA HIS A 348 -10.82 -23.42 9.03
C HIS A 348 -12.35 -23.47 9.10
N THR A 349 -12.99 -22.77 8.16
CA THR A 349 -14.41 -22.94 7.87
C THR A 349 -14.57 -24.11 6.89
N VAL A 350 -15.45 -25.07 7.21
CA VAL A 350 -15.73 -26.23 6.37
C VAL A 350 -17.06 -26.00 5.68
N ASN A 351 -17.07 -25.97 4.35
CA ASN A 351 -18.26 -25.70 3.55
C ASN A 351 -19.13 -26.95 3.36
N SER A 352 -18.48 -28.09 3.15
CA SER A 352 -19.14 -29.37 2.89
C SER A 352 -18.17 -30.53 3.15
N THR A 353 -18.65 -31.74 2.94
CA THR A 353 -17.85 -32.97 3.00
C THR A 353 -17.98 -33.70 1.67
N THR A 354 -16.89 -34.27 1.18
CA THR A 354 -16.87 -35.09 -0.03
C THR A 354 -17.54 -36.46 0.21
N ALA A 355 -17.83 -37.20 -0.86
CA ALA A 355 -18.42 -38.53 -0.77
C ALA A 355 -17.54 -39.53 0.03
N ASP A 356 -16.22 -39.35 0.00
CA ASP A 356 -15.24 -40.13 0.77
C ASP A 356 -14.96 -39.55 2.18
N GLY A 357 -15.79 -38.62 2.67
CA GLY A 357 -15.75 -38.14 4.04
C GLY A 357 -14.69 -37.07 4.34
N LEU A 358 -14.07 -36.46 3.33
CA LEU A 358 -13.07 -35.39 3.54
C LEU A 358 -13.71 -34.01 3.65
N PRO A 359 -13.20 -33.12 4.51
CA PRO A 359 -13.70 -31.76 4.60
C PRO A 359 -13.31 -30.93 3.36
N VAL A 360 -14.28 -30.22 2.80
CA VAL A 360 -14.07 -29.17 1.81
C VAL A 360 -13.91 -27.85 2.55
N VAL A 361 -12.65 -27.45 2.71
CA VAL A 361 -12.26 -26.24 3.44
C VAL A 361 -12.44 -24.99 2.57
N ALA A 362 -13.04 -23.95 3.14
CA ALA A 362 -13.13 -22.64 2.50
C ALA A 362 -11.74 -22.01 2.35
N LEU A 363 -11.48 -21.34 1.23
CA LEU A 363 -10.25 -20.58 1.07
C LEU A 363 -10.19 -19.44 2.10
N PRO A 364 -9.04 -19.20 2.75
CA PRO A 364 -8.94 -18.19 3.81
C PRO A 364 -9.32 -16.76 3.41
N GLN A 365 -9.19 -16.39 2.12
CA GLN A 365 -9.58 -15.08 1.55
C GLN A 365 -9.07 -13.85 2.35
N ILE A 366 -7.88 -13.96 2.96
CA ILE A 366 -7.28 -12.87 3.73
C ILE A 366 -6.89 -11.73 2.79
N ALA A 367 -7.42 -10.53 3.05
CA ALA A 367 -7.13 -9.35 2.25
C ALA A 367 -5.66 -8.93 2.42
N SER A 368 -4.88 -8.93 1.33
CA SER A 368 -3.52 -8.38 1.33
C SER A 368 -3.50 -6.84 1.31
N ARG A 369 -4.59 -6.22 0.86
CA ARG A 369 -4.77 -4.77 0.84
C ARG A 369 -6.24 -4.39 0.90
N TRP A 370 -6.57 -3.54 1.87
CA TRP A 370 -7.93 -3.04 2.08
C TRP A 370 -8.30 -1.90 1.12
N TRP A 371 -7.56 -0.78 1.17
CA TRP A 371 -7.80 0.37 0.31
C TRP A 371 -6.90 0.36 -0.92
N LYS A 372 -7.43 -0.09 -2.07
CA LYS A 372 -6.68 -0.18 -3.33
C LYS A 372 -6.31 1.19 -3.92
N GLY A 373 -7.13 2.22 -3.70
CA GLY A 373 -6.92 3.58 -4.20
C GLY A 373 -6.08 4.49 -3.28
N ALA A 374 -5.78 4.04 -2.07
CA ALA A 374 -5.01 4.81 -1.09
C ALA A 374 -3.63 4.18 -0.85
N ARG A 375 -2.61 5.01 -0.63
CA ARG A 375 -1.28 4.58 -0.17
C ARG A 375 -1.08 5.09 1.25
N PHE A 376 -0.52 4.25 2.10
CA PHE A 376 -0.05 4.60 3.43
C PHE A 376 1.27 3.87 3.65
N SER A 377 2.25 4.56 4.24
CA SER A 377 3.52 3.96 4.62
C SER A 377 3.65 3.96 6.14
N HIS A 378 4.06 2.82 6.69
CA HIS A 378 4.38 2.66 8.11
C HIS A 378 5.77 3.21 8.45
N ASP A 379 6.66 3.40 7.47
CA ASP A 379 8.05 3.83 7.73
C ASP A 379 8.15 5.19 8.46
N PRO A 380 7.38 6.23 8.09
CA PRO A 380 7.34 7.49 8.87
C PRO A 380 6.80 7.32 10.29
N HIS A 381 6.09 6.22 10.58
CA HIS A 381 5.43 5.94 11.86
C HIS A 381 6.16 4.87 12.69
N ARG A 382 7.37 4.45 12.29
CA ARG A 382 8.12 3.36 12.94
C ARG A 382 8.47 3.58 14.42
N SER A 383 8.40 4.82 14.90
CA SER A 383 8.61 5.16 16.31
C SER A 383 7.35 5.03 17.18
N MET A 384 6.19 4.75 16.56
CA MET A 384 4.92 4.55 17.27
C MET A 384 4.68 3.07 17.54
N GLN A 385 3.97 2.77 18.62
CA GLN A 385 3.52 1.41 18.90
C GLN A 385 2.34 1.06 18.00
N CYS A 386 2.31 -0.18 17.48
CA CYS A 386 1.25 -0.63 16.58
C CYS A 386 -0.15 -0.45 17.19
N GLN A 387 -0.27 -0.64 18.51
CA GLN A 387 -1.53 -0.59 19.26
C GLN A 387 -2.12 0.81 19.39
N GLU A 388 -1.30 1.85 19.17
CA GLU A 388 -1.80 3.24 19.13
C GLU A 388 -2.76 3.44 17.95
N CYS A 389 -2.64 2.63 16.90
CA CYS A 389 -3.50 2.64 15.72
C CYS A 389 -4.38 1.39 15.57
N HIS A 390 -3.84 0.22 15.89
CA HIS A 390 -4.47 -1.07 15.66
C HIS A 390 -4.84 -1.74 16.98
N PRO A 391 -6.12 -1.72 17.41
CA PRO A 391 -6.54 -2.26 18.71
C PRO A 391 -6.65 -3.80 18.70
N ALA A 392 -5.59 -4.48 18.28
CA ALA A 392 -5.57 -5.93 18.05
C ALA A 392 -5.82 -6.75 19.31
N GLN A 393 -5.40 -6.28 20.48
CA GLN A 393 -5.60 -7.01 21.74
C GLN A 393 -7.08 -7.22 22.09
N ALA A 394 -7.99 -6.41 21.56
CA ALA A 394 -9.42 -6.56 21.76
C ALA A 394 -10.10 -7.41 20.67
N SER A 395 -9.41 -7.73 19.57
CA SER A 395 -9.97 -8.51 18.46
C SER A 395 -10.10 -9.98 18.86
N THR A 396 -11.32 -10.50 18.73
CA THR A 396 -11.65 -11.90 19.04
C THR A 396 -12.00 -12.69 17.79
N LYS A 397 -12.19 -12.00 16.66
CA LYS A 397 -12.58 -12.61 15.38
C LYS A 397 -11.72 -12.06 14.25
N THR A 398 -11.49 -12.88 13.24
CA THR A 398 -10.86 -12.47 11.98
C THR A 398 -11.62 -11.32 11.31
N SER A 399 -12.96 -11.36 11.39
CA SER A 399 -13.82 -10.33 10.80
C SER A 399 -13.67 -8.94 11.42
N ASP A 400 -12.96 -8.82 12.55
CA ASP A 400 -12.67 -7.54 13.18
C ASP A 400 -11.60 -6.83 12.34
N VAL A 401 -12.03 -5.93 11.44
CA VAL A 401 -11.08 -5.18 10.59
C VAL A 401 -10.37 -4.13 11.43
N LEU A 402 -9.12 -4.41 11.80
CA LEU A 402 -8.32 -3.57 12.69
C LEU A 402 -7.69 -2.36 12.01
N ILE A 403 -8.27 -1.84 10.92
CA ILE A 403 -7.79 -0.62 10.26
C ILE A 403 -8.38 0.60 10.99
N PRO A 404 -7.57 1.59 11.40
CA PRO A 404 -8.06 2.74 12.16
C PRO A 404 -9.06 3.59 11.37
N SER A 405 -9.94 4.27 12.10
CA SER A 405 -10.83 5.27 11.51
C SER A 405 -10.07 6.56 11.16
N GLN A 406 -10.70 7.40 10.34
CA GLN A 406 -10.17 8.71 9.96
C GLN A 406 -9.85 9.58 11.20
N ASP A 407 -10.63 9.46 12.28
CA ASP A 407 -10.52 10.29 13.48
C ASP A 407 -9.15 10.17 14.16
N LEU A 408 -8.46 9.05 14.00
CA LEU A 408 -7.11 8.89 14.52
C LEU A 408 -6.10 9.71 13.70
N CYS A 409 -6.19 9.59 12.37
CA CYS A 409 -5.27 10.23 11.44
C CYS A 409 -5.34 11.76 11.52
N VAL A 410 -6.56 12.32 11.59
CA VAL A 410 -6.78 13.79 11.60
C VAL A 410 -6.25 14.49 12.84
N ARG A 411 -5.87 13.75 13.90
CA ARG A 411 -5.22 14.35 15.09
C ARG A 411 -3.87 14.96 14.74
N CYS A 412 -3.14 14.34 13.83
CA CYS A 412 -1.82 14.76 13.39
C CYS A 412 -1.83 15.29 11.95
N HIS A 413 -2.50 14.58 11.05
CA HIS A 413 -2.65 14.93 9.64
C HIS A 413 -3.88 15.82 9.46
N ARG A 414 -3.72 17.13 9.62
CA ARG A 414 -4.75 18.12 9.32
C ARG A 414 -4.06 19.43 8.89
N PRO A 415 -4.77 20.38 8.27
CA PRO A 415 -4.15 21.64 7.82
C PRO A 415 -3.40 22.41 8.93
N SER A 416 -3.88 22.33 10.17
CA SER A 416 -3.26 22.94 11.35
C SER A 416 -2.38 21.98 12.16
N GLY A 417 -2.05 20.81 11.61
CA GLY A 417 -1.32 19.74 12.26
C GLY A 417 0.18 19.81 11.99
N GLY A 418 0.96 19.01 12.72
CA GLY A 418 2.41 18.90 12.53
C GLY A 418 2.82 17.95 11.40
N ALA A 419 1.89 17.16 10.86
CA ALA A 419 2.14 16.21 9.77
C ALA A 419 1.47 16.66 8.47
N GLY A 420 2.06 16.30 7.32
CA GLY A 420 1.52 16.65 6.01
C GLY A 420 0.11 16.11 5.80
N ALA A 421 -0.83 16.96 5.36
CA ALA A 421 -2.24 16.59 5.20
C ALA A 421 -2.75 16.75 3.75
N GLY A 422 -1.82 16.81 2.80
CA GLY A 422 -2.14 17.01 1.38
C GLY A 422 -2.84 15.80 0.77
N CYS A 423 -3.61 16.02 -0.30
CA CYS A 423 -4.38 14.99 -0.99
C CYS A 423 -3.49 13.80 -1.41
N THR A 424 -2.28 14.08 -1.88
CA THR A 424 -1.32 13.07 -2.37
C THR A 424 -0.63 12.29 -1.27
N GLU A 425 -0.78 12.67 0.01
CA GLU A 425 -0.27 11.90 1.14
C GLU A 425 -1.00 10.55 1.28
N CYS A 426 -2.27 10.50 0.84
CA CYS A 426 -3.08 9.28 0.85
C CYS A 426 -3.57 8.85 -0.53
N HIS A 427 -3.95 9.78 -1.42
CA HIS A 427 -4.56 9.43 -2.71
C HIS A 427 -3.53 9.24 -3.81
N VAL A 428 -3.69 8.13 -4.54
CA VAL A 428 -2.90 7.86 -5.75
C VAL A 428 -3.53 8.58 -6.93
N PHE A 429 -2.81 9.52 -7.52
CA PHE A 429 -3.25 10.29 -8.70
C PHE A 429 -2.95 9.58 -10.04
N HIS A 430 -2.02 8.63 -10.06
CA HIS A 430 -1.66 7.85 -11.25
C HIS A 430 -1.87 6.36 -11.02
N ASP A 431 -2.84 5.76 -11.73
CA ASP A 431 -3.02 4.31 -11.72
C ASP A 431 -1.99 3.66 -12.67
N GLU A 432 -1.00 3.00 -12.09
CA GLU A 432 0.07 2.33 -12.83
C GLU A 432 -0.45 1.22 -13.75
N ALA A 433 -1.55 0.55 -13.41
CA ALA A 433 -2.13 -0.50 -14.25
C ALA A 433 -2.77 0.10 -15.50
N LEU A 434 -3.52 1.21 -15.36
CA LEU A 434 -4.06 1.96 -16.50
C LEU A 434 -2.94 2.57 -17.35
N GLN A 435 -1.87 3.06 -16.72
CA GLN A 435 -0.70 3.55 -17.45
C GLN A 435 0.02 2.44 -18.23
N ARG A 436 0.13 1.23 -17.66
CA ARG A 436 0.72 0.06 -18.35
C ARG A 436 -0.16 -0.41 -19.49
N ALA A 437 -1.48 -0.49 -19.31
CA ALA A 437 -2.43 -0.84 -20.36
C ALA A 437 -2.38 0.17 -21.52
N GLY A 438 -2.38 1.47 -21.22
CA GLY A 438 -2.24 2.51 -22.24
C GLY A 438 -0.85 2.55 -22.90
N ARG A 439 0.20 1.99 -22.29
CA ARG A 439 1.51 1.75 -22.95
C ARG A 439 1.45 0.55 -23.89
N ALA A 440 0.83 -0.56 -23.47
CA ALA A 440 0.70 -1.76 -24.29
C ALA A 440 -0.14 -1.53 -25.56
N GLU A 441 -1.20 -0.71 -25.50
CA GLU A 441 -1.94 -0.27 -26.70
C GLU A 441 -1.09 0.57 -27.65
N ARG A 442 -0.08 1.30 -27.14
CA ARG A 442 0.84 2.10 -27.97
C ARG A 442 1.95 1.28 -28.63
N ASP A 443 2.45 0.24 -27.97
CA ASP A 443 3.46 -0.64 -28.57
C ASP A 443 2.93 -1.35 -29.84
N LEU A 444 1.60 -1.56 -29.93
CA LEU A 444 0.93 -2.03 -31.15
C LEU A 444 0.90 -0.98 -32.28
N GLN A 445 1.09 0.31 -31.98
CA GLN A 445 1.18 1.39 -32.98
C GLN A 445 2.62 1.71 -33.39
N VAL A 446 3.64 1.30 -32.63
CA VAL A 446 5.06 1.46 -33.03
C VAL A 446 5.40 0.59 -34.24
N ASP A 447 4.75 -0.57 -34.37
CA ASP A 447 4.83 -1.46 -35.54
C ASP A 447 4.37 -0.75 -36.84
N TRP A 448 3.53 0.28 -36.74
CA TRP A 448 3.10 1.11 -37.86
C TRP A 448 4.17 2.15 -38.27
N LEU A 449 4.93 2.68 -37.31
CA LEU A 449 6.06 3.61 -37.57
C LEU A 449 7.28 2.90 -38.19
N LEU A 450 7.55 1.65 -37.80
CA LEU A 450 8.67 0.87 -38.35
C LEU A 450 8.40 0.34 -39.78
N LYS A 451 7.14 0.26 -40.21
CA LYS A 451 6.76 -0.20 -41.56
C LYS A 451 6.73 0.89 -42.64
N ARG A 452 6.92 2.16 -42.28
CA ARG A 452 6.99 3.29 -43.25
C ARG A 452 8.40 3.89 -43.43
N GLY A 453 9.41 3.28 -42.82
CA GLY A 453 10.82 3.64 -43.02
C GLY A 453 11.57 2.71 -43.98
N ARG A 454 10.98 2.38 -45.14
CA ARG A 454 11.70 1.87 -46.31
C ARG A 454 11.23 2.59 -47.56
#